data_AF-A0A7C3Z4J9-F1
#
_entry.id   AF-A0A7C3Z4J9-F1
#
_cell.length_a   1.000
_cell.length_b   1.000
_cell.length_c   1.000
_cell.angle_alpha   90.00
_cell.angle_beta   90.00
_cell.angle_gamma   90.00
#
_symmetry.space_group_name_H-M   'P 1'
#
loop_
_entity.id
_entity.type
_entity.pdbx_description
1 polymer ?
#
loop_
_entity_poly.entity_id
_entity_poly.type
_entity_poly.pdbx_seq_one_letter_code
_entity_poly.pdbx_strand_id
1 'polypeptide(L)'
;MNSLLGRLEGEARISQGMLEGSIQFYEKGFIYDGPGVVGKVYSYYHYIERIDKLEPLPLGKVGVRLIFFSTLGERFDVRFAINEHYFYELKERSMRRE
;
A
#
# COMPACT_ATOMS: atom_id res chain seq x y z
N MET A 1 -11.50 18.02 -6.98
CA MET A 1 -10.28 18.04 -6.14
C MET A 1 -10.19 16.67 -5.49
N ASN A 2 -9.13 15.89 -5.72
CA ASN A 2 -8.95 14.63 -4.97
C ASN A 2 -8.42 14.99 -3.58
N SER A 3 -9.28 14.93 -2.56
CA SER A 3 -8.90 15.19 -1.17
C SER A 3 -7.94 14.10 -0.69
N LEU A 4 -6.78 14.48 -0.17
CA LEU A 4 -5.89 13.57 0.56
C LEU A 4 -6.62 13.14 1.83
N LEU A 5 -6.89 11.84 1.96
CA LEU A 5 -7.58 11.26 3.12
C LEU A 5 -6.61 10.94 4.25
N GLY A 6 -5.34 10.68 3.90
CA GLY A 6 -4.30 10.40 4.87
C GLY A 6 -2.97 10.05 4.20
N ARG A 7 -1.89 10.10 4.97
CA ARG A 7 -0.56 9.65 4.56
C ARG A 7 -0.05 8.66 5.60
N LEU A 8 0.48 7.55 5.11
CA LEU A 8 1.21 6.58 5.89
C LEU A 8 2.67 6.63 5.48
N GLU A 9 3.54 6.69 6.47
CA GLU A 9 4.98 6.44 6.33
C GLU A 9 5.28 5.15 7.07
N GLY A 10 5.95 4.21 6.39
CA GLY A 10 6.22 2.88 6.89
C GLY A 10 7.64 2.44 6.51
N GLU A 11 8.24 1.62 7.36
CA GLU A 11 9.53 1.00 7.09
C GLU A 11 9.26 -0.44 6.65
N ALA A 12 9.69 -0.81 5.44
CA ALA A 12 9.67 -2.19 4.99
C ALA A 12 11.00 -2.85 5.36
N ARG A 13 10.97 -3.86 6.25
CA ARG A 13 12.11 -4.74 6.44
C ARG A 13 12.15 -5.73 5.28
N ILE A 14 13.14 -5.56 4.42
CA ILE A 14 13.43 -6.47 3.30
C ILE A 14 14.73 -7.21 3.61
N SER A 15 14.99 -8.30 2.90
CA SER A 15 16.17 -9.16 3.09
C SER A 15 17.51 -8.43 3.01
N GLN A 16 17.52 -7.17 2.54
CA GLN A 16 18.70 -6.31 2.38
C GLN A 16 18.74 -5.10 3.34
N GLY A 17 17.79 -4.95 4.27
CA GLY A 17 17.77 -3.83 5.23
C GLY A 17 16.37 -3.28 5.52
N MET A 18 16.31 -2.12 6.17
CA MET A 18 15.07 -1.32 6.25
C MET A 18 15.06 -0.34 5.09
N LEU A 19 14.02 -0.37 4.26
CA LEU A 19 13.76 0.71 3.30
C LEU A 19 12.44 1.38 3.64
N GLU A 20 12.47 2.71 3.67
CA GLU A 20 11.31 3.54 3.90
C GLU A 20 10.39 3.51 2.67
N GLY A 21 9.08 3.49 2.93
CA GLY A 21 8.04 3.64 1.93
C GLY A 21 6.85 4.40 2.49
N SER A 22 6.01 4.93 1.63
CA SER A 22 4.82 5.66 2.00
C SER A 22 3.64 5.31 1.11
N ILE A 23 2.45 5.34 1.71
CA ILE A 23 1.19 5.28 0.97
C ILE A 23 0.39 6.54 1.30
N GLN A 24 0.01 7.27 0.26
CA GLN A 24 -0.90 8.40 0.37
C GLN A 24 -2.28 7.96 -0.12
N PHE A 25 -3.28 8.08 0.74
CA PHE A 25 -4.65 7.67 0.47
C PHE A 25 -5.46 8.84 -0.08
N TYR A 26 -6.18 8.58 -1.16
CA TYR A 26 -7.13 9.51 -1.77
C TYR A 26 -8.49 8.83 -1.89
N GLU A 27 -9.52 9.60 -2.26
CA GLU A 27 -10.89 9.10 -2.38
C GLU A 27 -11.00 7.87 -3.30
N LYS A 28 -10.34 7.89 -4.46
CA LYS A 28 -10.47 6.86 -5.50
C LYS A 28 -9.29 5.90 -5.58
N GLY A 29 -8.19 6.20 -4.90
CA GLY A 29 -6.95 5.46 -5.08
C GLY A 29 -5.88 5.88 -4.10
N PHE A 30 -4.66 5.49 -4.40
CA PHE A 30 -3.50 5.73 -3.56
C PHE A 30 -2.25 6.00 -4.40
N ILE A 31 -1.26 6.62 -3.76
CA ILE A 31 0.10 6.75 -4.29
C ILE A 31 1.01 5.92 -3.41
N TYR A 32 1.74 4.99 -4.02
CA TYR A 32 2.81 4.23 -3.39
C TYR A 32 4.17 4.85 -3.75
N ASP A 33 5.01 5.06 -2.75
CA ASP A 33 6.38 5.56 -2.92
C ASP A 33 7.27 4.74 -1.99
N GLY A 34 7.99 3.74 -2.49
CA GLY A 34 8.71 2.82 -1.62
C GLY A 34 9.47 1.72 -2.36
N PRO A 35 9.88 0.67 -1.63
CA PRO A 35 10.71 -0.39 -2.20
C PRO A 35 10.03 -1.16 -3.32
N GLY A 36 10.81 -1.51 -4.34
CA GLY A 36 10.30 -2.28 -5.48
C GLY A 36 9.69 -1.43 -6.60
N VAL A 37 9.73 -0.09 -6.49
CA VAL A 37 9.33 0.84 -7.56
C VAL A 37 10.37 1.94 -7.75
N VAL A 38 10.44 2.51 -8.96
CA VAL A 38 11.24 3.71 -9.22
C VAL A 38 10.31 4.92 -9.16
N GLY A 39 10.36 5.67 -8.05
CA GLY A 39 9.53 6.85 -7.83
C GLY A 39 8.10 6.53 -7.37
N LYS A 40 7.16 7.43 -7.67
CA LYS A 40 5.76 7.35 -7.20
C LYS A 40 4.88 6.59 -8.17
N VAL A 41 4.17 5.59 -7.66
CA VAL A 41 3.21 4.79 -8.43
C VAL A 41 1.79 5.15 -8.01
N TYR A 42 0.96 5.49 -9.00
CA TYR A 42 -0.43 5.89 -8.82
C TYR A 42 -1.33 4.69 -9.17
N SER A 43 -2.30 4.38 -8.31
CA SER A 43 -3.24 3.27 -8.51
C SER A 43 -4.63 3.60 -7.99
N TYR A 44 -5.67 3.07 -8.63
CA TYR A 44 -7.02 3.05 -8.08
C TYR A 44 -7.21 1.85 -7.16
N TYR A 45 -8.17 1.91 -6.24
CA TYR A 45 -8.43 0.78 -5.33
C TYR A 45 -8.95 -0.47 -6.05
N HIS A 46 -9.72 -0.29 -7.13
CA HIS A 46 -10.23 -1.40 -7.94
C HIS A 46 -9.16 -2.05 -8.83
N TYR A 47 -7.95 -1.48 -8.89
CA TYR A 47 -6.77 -2.08 -9.56
C TYR A 47 -5.91 -2.91 -8.59
N ILE A 48 -6.35 -3.07 -7.34
CA ILE A 48 -5.71 -3.98 -6.40
C ILE A 48 -6.12 -5.40 -6.74
N GLU A 49 -5.15 -6.22 -7.14
CA GLU A 49 -5.34 -7.64 -7.41
C GLU A 49 -5.42 -8.43 -6.10
N ARG A 50 -4.57 -8.09 -5.12
CA ARG A 50 -4.43 -8.86 -3.89
C ARG A 50 -3.88 -8.03 -2.73
N ILE A 51 -4.40 -8.29 -1.53
CA ILE A 51 -3.87 -7.77 -0.27
C ILE A 51 -3.79 -8.92 0.73
N ASP A 52 -2.58 -9.33 1.10
CA ASP A 52 -2.35 -10.34 2.13
C ASP A 52 -1.79 -9.67 3.40
N LYS A 53 -2.33 -10.08 4.55
CA LYS A 53 -1.73 -9.77 5.86
C LYS A 53 -0.61 -10.76 6.11
N LEU A 54 0.58 -10.24 6.41
CA LEU A 54 1.73 -11.02 6.83
C LEU A 54 1.80 -11.03 8.36
N GLU A 55 2.93 -11.49 8.89
CA GLU A 55 3.17 -11.57 10.32
C GLU A 55 3.00 -10.21 11.04
N PRO A 56 2.48 -10.22 12.27
CA PRO A 56 2.39 -9.02 13.09
C PRO A 56 3.78 -8.50 13.45
N LEU A 57 3.89 -7.18 13.51
CA LEU A 57 5.11 -6.45 13.82
C LEU A 57 4.93 -5.64 15.12
N PRO A 58 6.04 -5.22 15.77
CA PRO A 58 5.95 -4.38 16.97
C PRO A 58 5.15 -3.10 16.75
N LEU A 59 4.65 -2.52 17.85
CA LEU A 59 3.96 -1.22 17.86
C LEU A 59 2.64 -1.20 17.05
N GLY A 60 1.91 -2.33 17.00
CA GLY A 60 0.62 -2.41 16.32
C GLY A 60 0.70 -2.38 14.79
N LYS A 61 1.89 -2.64 14.24
CA LYS A 61 2.11 -2.76 12.80
C LYS A 61 1.89 -4.19 12.33
N VAL A 62 1.62 -4.36 11.05
CA VAL A 62 1.52 -5.65 10.37
C VAL A 62 2.29 -5.58 9.06
N GLY A 63 2.96 -6.67 8.69
CA GLY A 63 3.49 -6.80 7.34
C GLY A 63 2.33 -6.96 6.35
N VAL A 64 2.49 -6.39 5.16
CA VAL A 64 1.47 -6.48 4.09
C VAL A 64 2.17 -6.82 2.79
N ARG A 65 1.57 -7.73 2.02
CA ARG A 65 1.86 -7.91 0.60
C ARG A 65 0.73 -7.30 -0.20
N LEU A 66 1.05 -6.34 -1.05
CA LEU A 66 0.10 -5.65 -1.91
C LEU A 66 0.46 -5.91 -3.37
N ILE A 67 -0.48 -6.49 -4.11
CA ILE A 67 -0.37 -6.69 -5.55
C ILE A 67 -1.41 -5.82 -6.23
N PHE A 68 -0.97 -4.95 -7.13
CA PHE A 68 -1.82 -3.99 -7.80
C PHE A 68 -1.27 -3.60 -9.18
N PHE A 69 -2.10 -2.95 -9.98
CA PHE A 69 -1.72 -2.38 -11.27
C PHE A 69 -1.66 -0.85 -11.19
N SER A 70 -0.62 -0.21 -11.74
CA SER A 70 -0.61 1.24 -11.89
C SER A 70 -1.69 1.70 -12.86
N THR A 71 -1.95 3.01 -12.88
CA THR A 71 -2.77 3.64 -13.92
C THR A 71 -2.23 3.44 -15.34
N LEU A 72 -0.95 3.05 -15.49
CA LEU A 72 -0.34 2.72 -16.78
C LEU A 72 -0.45 1.22 -17.13
N GLY A 73 -1.03 0.40 -16.25
CA GLY A 73 -1.20 -1.04 -16.46
C GLY A 73 -0.01 -1.89 -16.05
N GLU A 74 1.01 -1.31 -15.40
CA GLU A 74 2.16 -2.07 -14.90
C GLU A 74 1.79 -2.76 -13.59
N ARG A 75 2.19 -4.04 -13.44
CA ARG A 75 1.90 -4.82 -12.24
C ARG A 75 3.01 -4.70 -11.21
N PHE A 76 2.64 -4.44 -9.96
CA PHE A 76 3.55 -4.32 -8.82
C PHE A 76 3.22 -5.34 -7.75
N ASP A 77 4.25 -5.96 -7.16
CA ASP A 77 4.17 -6.85 -5.99
C ASP A 77 5.10 -6.27 -4.92
N VAL A 78 4.51 -5.52 -3.99
CA VAL A 78 5.26 -4.76 -2.98
C VAL A 78 5.00 -5.30 -1.59
N ARG A 79 6.02 -5.23 -0.73
CA ARG A 79 5.97 -5.70 0.66
C ARG A 79 6.45 -4.61 1.59
N PHE A 80 5.64 -4.29 2.59
CA PHE A 80 5.89 -3.17 3.51
C PHE A 80 5.12 -3.35 4.82
N ALA A 81 5.47 -2.56 5.84
CA ALA A 81 4.79 -2.57 7.13
C ALA A 81 3.86 -1.35 7.27
N ILE A 82 2.65 -1.56 7.79
CA ILE A 82 1.68 -0.49 8.10
C ILE A 82 1.01 -0.72 9.46
N ASN A 83 0.40 0.31 10.04
CA ASN A 83 -0.49 0.11 11.18
C ASN A 83 -1.68 -0.77 10.77
N GLU A 84 -2.10 -1.64 11.69
CA GLU A 84 -3.13 -2.65 11.42
C GLU A 84 -4.47 -2.05 10.95
N HIS A 85 -4.88 -0.88 11.45
CA HIS A 85 -6.13 -0.26 11.02
C HIS A 85 -6.13 0.14 9.55
N TYR A 86 -5.00 0.58 9.00
CA TYR A 86 -4.87 0.92 7.57
C TYR A 86 -4.87 -0.31 6.66
N PHE A 87 -4.40 -1.45 7.16
CA PHE A 87 -4.55 -2.72 6.42
C PHE A 87 -6.04 -3.03 6.21
N TYR A 88 -6.85 -2.89 7.26
CA TYR A 88 -8.29 -3.11 7.14
C TYR A 88 -8.97 -2.08 6.23
N GLU A 89 -8.54 -0.81 6.28
CA GLU A 89 -9.05 0.24 5.39
C GLU A 89 -8.75 -0.06 3.92
N LEU A 90 -7.50 -0.42 3.59
CA LEU A 90 -7.09 -0.82 2.22
C LEU A 90 -7.92 -2.01 1.73
N LYS A 91 -8.10 -3.01 2.58
CA LYS A 91 -8.88 -4.19 2.27
C LYS A 91 -10.34 -3.84 2.00
N GLU A 92 -10.96 -3.06 2.86
CA GLU A 92 -12.35 -2.62 2.69
C GLU A 92 -12.54 -1.84 1.37
N ARG A 93 -11.66 -0.87 1.08
CA ARG A 93 -11.72 -0.07 -0.14
C ARG A 93 -11.51 -0.89 -1.41
N SER A 94 -10.65 -1.91 -1.38
CA SER A 94 -10.44 -2.82 -2.53
C SER A 94 -11.65 -3.70 -2.86
N MET A 95 -12.52 -3.95 -1.87
CA MET A 95 -13.70 -4.80 -2.02
C MET A 95 -14.94 -4.01 -2.45
N ARG A 96 -14.95 -2.68 -2.28
CA ARG A 96 -16.01 -1.81 -2.78
C ARG A 96 -15.88 -1.72 -4.30
N ARG A 97 -16.64 -2.57 -5.01
CA ARG A 97 -16.85 -2.44 -6.46
C ARG A 97 -17.80 -1.25 -6.68
N GLU A 98 -17.24 -0.10 -7.04
CA GLU A 98 -18.00 0.98 -7.69
C GLU A 98 -18.31 0.61 -9.15
#